data_AF-A0A7Y7TT76-F1
#
_entry.id   AF-A0A7Y7TT76-F1
#
_cell.length_a   1.000
_cell.length_b   1.000
_cell.length_c   1.000
_cell.angle_alpha   90.00
_cell.angle_beta   90.00
_cell.angle_gamma   90.00
#
_symmetry.space_group_name_H-M   'P 1'
#
loop_
_entity.id
_entity.type
_entity.pdbx_description
1 polymer ?
#
loop_
_entity_poly.entity_id
_entity_poly.type
_entity_poly.pdbx_seq_one_letter_code
_entity_poly.pdbx_strand_id
1 'polypeptide(L)' 'MEMLYLPTYSPDSSPSERAWWFMRKSITHNRFIESLNLRKVKFWQMFSHFLAPNKKIISICAINY' A
#
# COMPACT_ATOMS: atom_id res chain seq x y z
N MET A 1 -19.03 11.48 -8.87
CA MET A 1 -17.65 11.00 -8.70
C MET A 1 -16.79 11.84 -9.61
N GLU A 2 -15.87 12.61 -9.07
CA GLU A 2 -15.00 13.50 -9.86
C GLU A 2 -13.63 12.84 -10.04
N MET A 3 -13.06 12.90 -11.23
CA MET A 3 -11.69 12.46 -11.46
C MET A 3 -10.72 13.51 -10.94
N LEU A 4 -9.82 13.10 -10.05
CA LEU A 4 -8.71 13.93 -9.62
C LEU A 4 -7.60 13.85 -10.66
N TYR A 5 -7.11 15.01 -11.10
CA TYR A 5 -5.96 15.09 -11.99
C TYR A 5 -4.70 14.62 -11.25
N LEU A 6 -4.01 13.64 -11.83
CA LEU A 6 -2.69 13.21 -11.38
C LEU A 6 -1.67 13.64 -12.44
N PRO A 7 -0.64 14.44 -12.08
CA PRO A 7 0.41 14.79 -13.02
C PRO A 7 1.14 13.54 -13.52
N THR A 8 1.65 13.60 -14.74
CA THR A 8 2.43 12.51 -15.32
C THR A 8 3.63 12.18 -14.44
N TYR A 9 3.96 10.88 -14.36
CA TYR A 9 5.10 10.36 -13.59
C TYR A 9 5.15 10.78 -12.11
N SER A 10 3.99 11.01 -11.47
CA SER A 10 3.89 11.42 -10.07
C SER A 10 3.32 10.32 -9.16
N PRO A 11 4.01 9.16 -9.01
CA PRO A 11 3.52 8.05 -8.18
C PRO A 11 3.41 8.45 -6.70
N ASP A 12 4.25 9.37 -6.23
CA ASP A 12 4.21 9.87 -4.85
C ASP A 12 2.96 10.70 -4.54
N SER A 13 2.24 11.16 -5.58
CA SER A 13 0.96 11.86 -5.42
C SER A 13 -0.25 10.91 -5.51
N SER A 14 -0.02 9.62 -5.81
CA SER A 14 -1.08 8.62 -5.89
C SER A 14 -1.24 7.90 -4.54
N PRO A 15 -2.42 7.98 -3.88
CA PRO A 15 -2.68 7.24 -2.65
C PRO A 15 -2.49 5.73 -2.81
N SER A 16 -2.87 5.19 -3.98
CA SER A 16 -2.75 3.77 -4.29
C SER A 16 -1.29 3.31 -4.38
N GLU A 17 -0.42 4.11 -5.01
CA GLU A 17 1.00 3.80 -5.10
C GLU A 17 1.68 3.87 -3.73
N ARG A 18 1.32 4.84 -2.89
CA ARG A 18 1.82 4.92 -1.50
C ARG A 18 1.38 3.73 -0.66
N ALA A 19 0.12 3.34 -0.76
CA ALA A 19 -0.37 2.12 -0.15
C ALA A 19 0.48 0.94 -0.63
N TRP A 20 0.64 0.76 -1.94
CA TRP A 20 1.44 -0.31 -2.53
C TRP A 20 2.90 -0.32 -2.07
N TRP A 21 3.54 0.84 -1.98
CA TRP A 21 4.88 1.00 -1.42
C TRP A 21 4.94 0.50 0.03
N PHE A 22 4.01 0.94 0.89
CA PHE A 22 3.95 0.53 2.29
C PHE A 22 3.83 -0.99 2.43
N MET A 23 3.03 -1.62 1.58
CA MET A 23 2.84 -3.07 1.61
C MET A 23 4.11 -3.82 1.24
N ARG A 24 4.79 -3.41 0.15
CA ARG A 24 6.07 -4.00 -0.24
C ARG A 24 7.14 -3.80 0.84
N LYS A 25 7.18 -2.60 1.43
CA LYS A 25 8.09 -2.28 2.53
C LYS A 25 7.84 -3.17 3.76
N SER A 26 6.59 -3.48 4.05
CA SER A 26 6.21 -4.28 5.22
C SER A 26 6.50 -5.78 5.05
N ILE A 27 6.29 -6.32 3.85
CA ILE A 27 6.31 -7.78 3.62
C ILE A 27 7.60 -8.25 2.95
N THR A 28 8.09 -7.53 1.94
CA THR A 28 9.14 -8.01 1.03
C THR A 28 10.48 -7.29 1.16
N HIS A 29 10.52 -6.12 1.80
CA HIS A 29 11.75 -5.36 1.91
C HIS A 29 12.74 -6.09 2.84
N ASN A 30 13.87 -6.50 2.28
CA ASN A 30 14.95 -7.24 2.95
C ASN A 30 14.46 -8.53 3.64
N ARG A 31 13.43 -9.18 3.09
CA ARG A 31 12.89 -10.44 3.62
C ARG A 31 12.76 -11.44 2.49
N PHE A 32 13.32 -12.63 2.70
CA PHE A 32 13.12 -13.76 1.79
C PHE A 32 11.74 -14.38 2.03
N ILE A 33 11.03 -14.69 0.94
CA ILE A 33 9.78 -15.43 0.95
C ILE A 33 9.92 -16.56 -0.04
N GLU A 34 9.76 -17.79 0.46
CA GLU A 34 10.04 -19.03 -0.25
C GLU A 34 9.21 -19.21 -1.54
N SER A 35 7.96 -18.77 -1.54
CA SER A 35 7.06 -18.96 -2.69
C SER A 35 6.13 -17.78 -2.93
N LEU A 36 5.67 -17.66 -4.18
CA LEU A 36 4.64 -16.69 -4.56
C LEU A 36 3.34 -16.91 -3.77
N ASN A 37 2.97 -18.16 -3.50
CA ASN A 37 1.77 -18.50 -2.74
C ASN A 37 1.90 -17.99 -1.30
N LEU A 38 3.04 -18.23 -0.65
CA LEU A 38 3.28 -17.71 0.70
C LEU A 38 3.26 -16.17 0.71
N ARG A 39 3.82 -15.53 -0.32
CA ARG A 39 3.76 -14.07 -0.48
C ARG A 39 2.33 -13.56 -0.58
N LYS A 40 1.46 -14.20 -1.36
CA LYS A 40 0.03 -13.86 -1.47
C LYS A 40 -0.68 -13.98 -0.12
N VAL A 41 -0.43 -15.07 0.61
CA VAL A 41 -0.99 -15.27 1.96
C VAL A 41 -0.55 -14.17 2.92
N LYS A 42 0.74 -13.79 2.91
CA LYS A 42 1.28 -12.71 3.76
C LYS A 42 0.66 -11.35 3.42
N PHE A 43 0.45 -11.06 2.13
CA PHE A 43 -0.28 -9.86 1.73
C PHE A 43 -1.71 -9.89 2.27
N TRP A 44 -2.44 -10.99 2.07
CA TRP A 44 -3.81 -11.12 2.57
C TRP A 44 -3.90 -10.96 4.09
N GLN A 45 -2.99 -11.60 4.85
CA GLN A 45 -2.92 -11.44 6.31
C GLN A 45 -2.70 -10.00 6.75
N MET A 46 -1.97 -9.20 5.96
CA MET A 46 -1.80 -7.79 6.24
C MET A 46 -3.03 -6.98 5.86
N PHE A 47 -3.65 -7.26 4.70
CA PHE A 47 -4.87 -6.61 4.22
C PHE A 47 -6.08 -6.83 5.11
N SER A 48 -6.21 -8.00 5.73
CA SER A 48 -7.34 -8.30 6.61
C SER A 48 -7.43 -7.32 7.79
N HIS A 49 -6.30 -6.81 8.29
CA HIS A 49 -6.28 -5.77 9.33
C HIS A 49 -6.80 -4.41 8.84
N PHE A 50 -6.78 -4.17 7.53
CA PHE A 50 -7.26 -2.95 6.91
C PHE A 50 -8.73 -3.01 6.47
N LEU A 51 -9.39 -4.17 6.61
CA LEU A 51 -10.84 -4.31 6.39
C LEU A 51 -11.65 -3.51 7.42
N ALA A 52 -11.12 -3.39 8.64
CA ALA A 52 -11.68 -2.51 9.66
C ALA A 52 -11.16 -1.07 9.46
N PRO A 53 -11.97 -0.05 9.80
CA PRO A 53 -11.54 1.34 9.71
C PRO A 53 -10.29 1.56 10.56
N ASN A 54 -9.26 2.13 9.95
CA ASN A 54 -7.95 2.28 10.56
C ASN A 54 -7.35 3.65 10.23
N LYS A 55 -6.68 4.25 11.23
CA LYS A 55 -6.01 5.56 11.07
C LYS A 55 -4.72 5.45 10.27
N LYS A 56 -4.18 4.24 10.12
CA LYS A 56 -2.88 3.99 9.52
C LYS A 56 -2.90 4.16 8.00
N ILE A 57 -3.91 3.65 7.30
CA ILE A 57 -4.08 3.93 5.85
C ILE A 57 -4.21 5.42 5.60
N ILE A 58 -4.98 6.13 6.43
CA ILE A 58 -5.16 7.58 6.29
C ILE A 58 -3.80 8.29 6.38
N SER A 59 -2.96 7.94 7.37
CA SER A 59 -1.62 8.52 7.48
C SER A 59 -0.69 8.17 6.31
N ILE A 60 -0.81 6.98 5.72
CA ILE A 60 0.03 6.55 4.59
C ILE A 60 -0.38 7.29 3.31
N CYS A 61 -1.69 7.48 3.13
CA CYS A 61 -2.27 8.13 1.95
C CYS A 61 -2.32 9.65 2.04
N ALA A 62 -2.05 10.24 3.22
CA ALA A 62 -2.00 11.69 3.39
C ALA A 62 -0.81 12.28 2.62
N ILE A 63 -1.11 13.09 1.61
CA ILE A 63 -0.13 13.89 0.90
C ILE A 63 0.08 15.16 1.74
N ASN A 64 1.13 15.19 2.56
CA ASN A 64 1.55 16.44 3.20
C ASN A 64 2.16 17.32 2.10
N TYR A 65 1.55 18.47 1.87
CA TYR A 65 2.03 19.52 0.98
C TYR A 65 2.69 20.63 1.80
#